data_AF-A0A5S4FDL0-F1
#
_entry.id   AF-A0A5S4FDL0-F1
#
_cell.length_a   1.000
_cell.length_b   1.000
_cell.length_c   1.000
_cell.angle_alpha   90.00
_cell.angle_beta   90.00
_cell.angle_gamma   90.00
#
_symmetry.space_group_name_H-M   'P 1'
#
loop_
_entity.id
_entity.type
_entity.pdbx_description
1 polymer ?
#
loop_
_entity_poly.entity_id
_entity_poly.type
_entity_poly.pdbx_seq_one_letter_code
_entity_poly.pdbx_strand_id
1 'polypeptide(L)'
;MNNDAVWVRSVTGLQMHHTTDLQDASRFLGNAMMALRAAHVRTGDDRYSALATQLTTMAAEARLLETQARARMHGLHSEDPEQFVRCREGEEPWPDEIQAGFIPRHTCRDQCLYHDHNVLDAIMQCTCGQPPCRACAIGGTP
;
A
#
# COMPACT_ATOMS: atom_id res chain seq x y z
N MET A 1 21.16 -14.55 0.37
CA MET A 1 20.37 -13.44 0.93
C MET A 1 19.12 -13.30 0.07
N ASN A 2 17.96 -13.28 0.70
CA ASN A 2 16.67 -13.54 0.08
C ASN A 2 16.30 -12.39 -0.88
N ASN A 3 16.35 -12.64 -2.19
CA ASN A 3 15.93 -11.71 -3.25
C ASN A 3 14.43 -11.86 -3.52
N ASP A 4 13.60 -11.74 -2.49
CA ASP A 4 12.17 -11.50 -2.70
C ASP A 4 12.05 -10.00 -3.01
N ALA A 5 12.28 -9.65 -4.27
CA ALA A 5 11.92 -8.35 -4.81
C ALA A 5 10.39 -8.23 -4.70
N VAL A 6 9.92 -7.73 -3.56
CA VAL A 6 8.51 -7.40 -3.36
C VAL A 6 8.21 -6.28 -4.34
N TRP A 7 7.38 -6.59 -5.34
CA TRP A 7 6.82 -5.58 -6.23
C TRP A 7 5.92 -4.67 -5.40
N VAL A 8 6.49 -3.59 -4.85
CA VAL A 8 5.72 -2.57 -4.16
C VAL A 8 4.79 -1.94 -5.20
N ARG A 9 3.48 -2.07 -4.98
CA ARG A 9 2.50 -1.37 -5.82
C ARG A 9 2.68 0.13 -5.60
N SER A 10 3.25 0.81 -6.58
CA SER A 10 3.17 2.26 -6.67
C SER A 10 1.86 2.62 -7.37
N VAL A 11 0.97 3.35 -6.69
CA VAL A 11 -0.09 4.10 -7.36
C VAL A 11 0.54 5.42 -7.83
N THR A 12 0.38 5.77 -9.11
CA THR A 12 0.75 7.12 -9.58
C THR A 12 0.04 8.15 -8.70
N GLY A 13 0.79 8.94 -7.94
CA GLY A 13 0.23 9.93 -7.02
C GLY A 13 0.73 9.81 -5.58
N LEU A 14 0.97 8.60 -5.03
CA LEU A 14 1.21 8.43 -3.59
C LEU A 14 2.11 7.22 -3.26
N GLN A 15 2.95 7.35 -2.23
CA GLN A 15 3.62 6.23 -1.57
C GLN A 15 2.58 5.42 -0.79
N MET A 16 2.49 4.13 -1.08
CA MET A 16 1.56 3.24 -0.38
C MET A 16 2.17 2.79 0.94
N HIS A 17 1.33 2.70 1.97
CA HIS A 17 1.67 2.04 3.23
C HIS A 17 1.33 0.54 3.12
N HIS A 18 2.12 -0.33 3.76
CA HIS A 18 1.91 -1.79 3.77
C HIS A 18 0.54 -2.25 4.32
N THR A 19 -0.28 -1.35 4.91
CA THR A 19 -1.70 -1.63 5.18
C THR A 19 -2.44 -2.12 3.95
N THR A 20 -2.05 -1.64 2.77
CA THR A 20 -2.68 -2.02 1.50
C THR A 20 -2.38 -3.47 1.13
N ASP A 21 -1.18 -3.96 1.44
CA ASP A 21 -0.83 -5.39 1.29
C ASP A 21 -1.65 -6.27 2.25
N LEU A 22 -1.87 -5.82 3.49
CA LEU A 22 -2.69 -6.52 4.47
C LEU A 22 -4.19 -6.56 4.09
N GLN A 23 -4.69 -5.48 3.49
CA GLN A 23 -6.03 -5.44 2.91
C GLN A 23 -6.19 -6.47 1.79
N ASP A 24 -5.21 -6.53 0.88
CA ASP A 24 -5.22 -7.49 -0.23
C ASP A 24 -5.10 -8.93 0.26
N ALA A 25 -4.21 -9.20 1.22
CA ALA A 25 -4.09 -10.52 1.85
C ALA A 25 -5.43 -10.97 2.45
N SER A 26 -6.10 -10.08 3.20
CA SER A 26 -7.42 -10.34 3.78
C SER A 26 -8.48 -10.65 2.72
N ARG A 27 -8.48 -9.89 1.61
CA ARG A 27 -9.38 -10.12 0.47
C ARG A 27 -9.12 -11.46 -0.21
N PHE A 28 -7.86 -11.82 -0.45
CA PHE A 28 -7.48 -13.09 -1.07
C PHE A 28 -7.85 -14.29 -0.20
N LEU A 29 -7.61 -14.20 1.11
CA LEU A 29 -8.02 -15.24 2.06
C LEU A 29 -9.55 -15.42 2.06
N GLY A 30 -10.31 -14.32 2.05
CA GLY A 30 -11.78 -14.36 1.95
C GLY A 30 -12.27 -15.05 0.68
N ASN A 31 -11.67 -14.73 -0.47
CA ASN A 31 -12.00 -15.36 -1.75
C ASN A 31 -11.69 -16.87 -1.75
N ALA A 32 -10.51 -17.26 -1.26
CA ALA A 32 -10.12 -18.65 -1.16
C ALA A 32 -11.03 -19.46 -0.23
N MET A 33 -11.39 -18.90 0.93
CA MET A 33 -12.36 -19.49 1.85
C MET A 33 -13.71 -19.74 1.17
N MET A 34 -14.23 -18.77 0.42
CA MET A 34 -15.51 -18.91 -0.28
C MET A 34 -15.45 -19.99 -1.37
N ALA A 35 -14.35 -20.08 -2.12
CA ALA A 35 -14.14 -21.11 -3.11
C ALA A 35 -14.12 -22.52 -2.49
N LEU A 36 -13.45 -22.70 -1.35
CA LEU A 36 -13.38 -23.97 -0.62
C LEU A 36 -14.75 -24.39 -0.07
N ARG A 37 -15.53 -23.45 0.49
CA ARG A 37 -16.90 -23.73 0.93
C ARG A 37 -17.78 -24.19 -0.24
N ALA A 38 -17.65 -23.54 -1.39
CA ALA A 38 -18.37 -23.95 -2.60
C ALA A 38 -17.94 -25.34 -3.10
N ALA A 39 -16.66 -25.70 -2.99
CA ALA A 39 -16.16 -27.03 -3.31
C ALA A 39 -16.72 -28.09 -2.34
N HIS A 40 -16.75 -27.79 -1.04
CA HIS A 40 -17.36 -28.66 -0.02
C HIS A 40 -18.83 -28.93 -0.33
N VAL A 41 -19.64 -27.88 -0.57
CA VAL A 41 -21.07 -28.02 -0.91
C VAL A 41 -21.30 -28.91 -2.14
N ARG A 42 -20.43 -28.84 -3.14
CA ARG A 42 -20.57 -29.65 -4.38
C ARG A 42 -20.10 -31.09 -4.24
N THR A 43 -19.18 -31.38 -3.33
CA THR A 43 -18.48 -32.68 -3.27
C THR A 43 -18.78 -33.49 -2.01
N GLY A 44 -19.22 -32.83 -0.93
CA GLY A 44 -19.33 -33.43 0.40
C GLY A 44 -17.99 -33.73 1.07
N ASP A 45 -16.85 -33.35 0.49
CA ASP A 45 -15.54 -33.63 1.07
C ASP A 45 -15.22 -32.65 2.21
N ASP A 46 -15.14 -33.16 3.43
CA ASP A 46 -14.90 -32.39 4.65
C ASP A 46 -13.51 -31.73 4.69
N ARG A 47 -12.54 -32.21 3.88
CA ARG A 47 -11.21 -31.58 3.81
C ARG A 47 -11.29 -30.14 3.33
N TYR A 48 -12.21 -29.83 2.42
CA TYR A 48 -12.42 -28.45 1.96
C TYR A 48 -13.01 -27.56 3.07
N SER A 49 -13.92 -28.11 3.88
CA SER A 49 -14.51 -27.40 5.03
C SER A 49 -13.46 -27.12 6.12
N ALA A 50 -12.60 -28.11 6.41
CA ALA A 50 -11.48 -27.96 7.33
C ALA A 50 -10.50 -26.87 6.87
N LEU A 51 -10.11 -26.87 5.59
CA LEU A 51 -9.25 -25.83 5.01
C LEU A 51 -9.92 -24.45 5.06
N ALA A 52 -11.22 -24.34 4.74
CA ALA A 52 -11.95 -23.07 4.83
C ALA A 52 -11.97 -22.52 6.27
N THR A 53 -12.06 -23.39 7.28
CA THR A 53 -11.96 -23.01 8.69
C THR A 53 -10.58 -22.45 9.03
N GLN A 54 -9.50 -23.10 8.57
CA GLN A 54 -8.13 -22.59 8.77
C GLN A 54 -7.95 -21.20 8.14
N LEU A 55 -8.42 -21.01 6.90
CA LEU A 55 -8.36 -19.71 6.23
C LEU A 55 -9.20 -18.64 6.94
N THR A 56 -10.29 -19.03 7.61
CA THR A 56 -11.09 -18.10 8.41
C THR A 56 -10.28 -17.53 9.57
N THR A 57 -9.53 -18.38 10.29
CA THR A 57 -8.64 -17.92 11.37
C THR A 57 -7.54 -17.02 10.83
N MET A 58 -6.88 -17.42 9.74
CA MET A 58 -5.82 -16.59 9.12
C MET A 58 -6.35 -15.24 8.62
N ALA A 59 -7.57 -15.19 8.06
CA ALA A 59 -8.19 -13.95 7.64
C ALA A 59 -8.47 -13.00 8.81
N ALA A 60 -8.85 -13.54 9.98
CA ALA A 60 -9.03 -12.75 11.19
C ALA A 60 -7.71 -12.17 11.70
N GLU A 61 -6.63 -12.94 11.67
CA GLU A 61 -5.28 -12.48 12.04
C GLU A 61 -4.78 -11.38 11.09
N ALA A 62 -4.91 -11.59 9.77
CA ALA A 62 -4.54 -10.58 8.76
C ALA A 62 -5.31 -9.26 8.98
N ARG A 63 -6.60 -9.35 9.30
CA ARG A 63 -7.44 -8.17 9.58
C ARG A 63 -7.08 -7.46 10.89
N LEU A 64 -6.65 -8.21 11.90
CA LEU A 64 -6.14 -7.62 13.14
C LEU A 64 -4.85 -6.82 12.86
N LEU A 65 -3.92 -7.40 12.11
CA LEU A 65 -2.69 -6.72 11.69
C LEU A 65 -3.00 -5.48 10.85
N GLU A 66 -3.94 -5.57 9.91
CA GLU A 66 -4.41 -4.44 9.11
C GLU A 66 -4.94 -3.31 10.00
N THR A 67 -5.76 -3.66 10.99
CA THR A 67 -6.35 -2.69 11.93
C THR A 67 -5.27 -2.00 12.76
N GLN A 68 -4.28 -2.75 13.26
CA GLN A 68 -3.16 -2.19 14.02
C GLN A 68 -2.29 -1.28 13.15
N ALA A 69 -1.97 -1.69 11.93
CA ALA A 69 -1.19 -0.89 10.99
C ALA A 69 -1.92 0.40 10.59
N ARG A 70 -3.25 0.33 10.40
CA ARG A 70 -4.09 1.51 10.17
C ARG A 70 -4.11 2.44 11.38
N ALA A 71 -4.18 1.90 12.59
CA ALA A 71 -4.15 2.69 13.81
C ALA A 71 -2.81 3.45 13.96
N ARG A 72 -1.67 2.79 13.66
CA ARG A 72 -0.35 3.45 13.65
C ARG A 72 -0.26 4.56 12.61
N MET A 73 -0.75 4.31 11.40
CA MET A 73 -0.80 5.33 10.34
C MET A 73 -1.67 6.54 10.74
N HIS A 74 -2.81 6.32 11.38
CA HIS A 74 -3.65 7.42 11.91
C HIS A 74 -3.02 8.13 13.11
N GLY A 75 -2.31 7.40 13.97
CA GLY A 75 -1.51 7.96 15.04
C GLY A 75 -0.45 8.92 14.50
N LEU A 76 0.32 8.47 13.49
CA LEU A 76 1.31 9.31 12.81
C LEU A 76 0.69 10.60 12.25
N HIS A 77 -0.41 10.49 11.51
CA HIS A 77 -1.10 11.67 10.98
C HIS A 77 -1.56 12.65 12.06
N SER A 78 -1.87 12.17 13.26
CA SER A 78 -2.37 13.00 14.36
C SER A 78 -1.25 13.62 15.19
N GLU A 79 -0.16 12.88 15.40
CA GLU A 79 0.98 13.30 16.23
C GLU A 79 2.01 14.10 15.44
N ASP A 80 2.28 13.73 14.19
CA ASP A 80 3.21 14.41 13.29
C ASP A 80 2.64 14.44 11.84
N PRO A 81 1.75 15.40 11.55
CA PRO A 81 1.17 15.56 10.22
C PRO A 81 2.21 15.82 9.13
N GLU A 82 3.34 16.47 9.48
CA GLU A 82 4.39 16.79 8.51
C GLU A 82 5.16 15.53 8.12
N GLN A 83 5.51 14.67 9.07
CA GLN A 83 6.11 13.37 8.77
C GLN A 83 5.16 12.49 7.97
N PHE A 84 3.87 12.48 8.30
CA PHE A 84 2.89 11.76 7.50
C PHE A 84 2.91 12.18 6.03
N VAL A 85 2.99 13.50 5.76
CA VAL A 85 3.09 14.02 4.38
C VAL A 85 4.40 13.55 3.72
N ARG A 86 5.55 13.64 4.41
CA ARG A 86 6.83 13.17 3.85
C ARG A 86 6.82 11.67 3.52
N CYS A 87 6.22 10.84 4.38
CA CYS A 87 6.04 9.41 4.10
C CYS A 87 5.14 9.19 2.88
N ARG A 88 3.98 9.86 2.85
CA ARG A 88 3.01 9.78 1.75
C ARG A 88 3.58 10.23 0.41
N GLU A 89 4.42 11.26 0.40
CA GLU A 89 5.08 11.76 -0.82
C GLU A 89 6.27 10.88 -1.23
N GLY A 90 6.62 9.86 -0.44
CA GLY A 90 7.75 8.97 -0.70
C GLY A 90 9.10 9.66 -0.50
N GLU A 91 9.14 10.69 0.33
CA GLU A 91 10.38 11.30 0.81
C GLU A 91 10.98 10.46 1.94
N GLU A 92 10.17 9.95 2.86
CA GLU A 92 10.62 9.13 3.98
C GLU A 92 9.95 7.74 3.96
N PRO A 93 10.59 6.69 4.50
CA PRO A 93 9.90 5.43 4.76
C PRO A 93 8.78 5.66 5.79
N TRP A 94 7.75 4.83 5.76
CA TRP A 94 6.81 4.78 6.87
C TRP A 94 7.52 4.29 8.14
N PRO A 95 7.20 4.81 9.35
CA PRO A 95 7.96 4.50 10.57
C PRO A 95 8.01 3.02 10.96
N ASP A 96 6.99 2.24 10.56
CA ASP A 96 6.91 0.81 10.80
C ASP A 96 7.32 -0.04 9.58
N GLU A 97 7.94 0.58 8.58
CA GLU A 97 8.56 -0.11 7.45
C GLU A 97 10.09 -0.18 7.60
N ILE A 98 10.68 -1.27 7.12
CA ILE A 98 12.14 -1.41 7.11
C ILE A 98 12.74 -0.60 5.97
N GLN A 99 13.94 -0.04 6.20
CA GLN A 99 14.64 0.77 5.20
C GLN A 99 14.86 0.03 3.87
N ALA A 100 15.08 -1.28 3.90
CA ALA A 100 15.29 -2.09 2.69
C ALA A 100 14.02 -2.25 1.83
N GLY A 101 12.83 -2.06 2.40
CA GLY A 101 11.56 -2.07 1.68
C GLY A 101 11.18 -0.71 1.09
N PHE A 102 11.90 0.35 1.46
CA PHE A 102 11.59 1.71 1.02
C PHE A 102 12.19 2.02 -0.34
N ILE A 103 11.31 2.37 -1.28
CA ILE A 103 11.67 2.85 -2.60
C ILE A 103 11.14 4.28 -2.72
N PRO A 104 12.01 5.31 -2.75
CA PRO A 104 11.57 6.69 -2.88
C PRO A 104 10.75 6.90 -4.15
N ARG A 105 9.75 7.78 -4.05
CA ARG A 105 8.83 8.07 -5.15
C ARG A 105 9.39 9.12 -6.11
N HIS A 106 9.15 8.94 -7.41
CA HIS A 106 9.42 9.97 -8.42
C HIS A 106 8.27 10.97 -8.54
N THR A 107 8.14 11.90 -7.59
CA THR A 107 7.11 12.95 -7.65
C THR A 107 7.23 13.84 -8.89
N CYS A 108 8.42 13.94 -9.49
CA CYS A 108 8.65 14.67 -10.75
C CYS A 108 7.98 14.03 -11.98
N ARG A 109 7.49 12.80 -11.88
CA ARG A 109 6.78 12.09 -12.97
C ARG A 109 5.26 12.18 -12.83
N ASP A 110 4.78 12.95 -11.86
CA ASP A 110 3.36 13.14 -11.64
C ASP A 110 2.78 14.04 -12.72
N GLN A 111 1.65 13.60 -13.28
CA GLN A 111 0.90 14.45 -14.20
C GLN A 111 0.27 15.60 -13.42
N CYS A 112 0.48 16.82 -13.88
CA CYS A 112 -0.11 18.02 -13.32
C CYS A 112 -1.53 18.19 -13.87
N LEU A 113 -2.55 18.11 -13.01
CA LEU A 113 -3.94 18.26 -13.44
C LEU A 113 -4.23 19.64 -14.09
N TYR A 114 -3.53 20.69 -13.65
CA TYR A 114 -3.68 22.03 -14.23
C TYR A 114 -3.08 22.13 -15.64
N HIS A 115 -1.81 21.71 -15.84
CA HIS A 115 -1.14 21.88 -17.13
C HIS A 115 -1.33 20.70 -18.10
N ASP A 116 -1.36 19.47 -17.61
CA ASP A 116 -1.48 18.27 -18.45
C ASP A 116 -2.94 17.95 -18.79
N HIS A 117 -3.88 18.35 -17.91
CA HIS A 117 -5.31 18.03 -18.03
C HIS A 117 -6.23 19.26 -18.04
N ASN A 118 -5.70 20.49 -17.99
CA ASN A 118 -6.45 21.75 -18.04
C ASN A 118 -7.56 21.91 -16.97
N VAL A 119 -7.38 21.30 -15.80
CA VAL A 119 -8.30 21.46 -14.67
C VAL A 119 -7.98 22.76 -13.95
N LEU A 120 -8.69 23.85 -14.31
CA LEU A 120 -8.46 25.20 -13.78
C LEU A 120 -8.54 25.28 -12.24
N ASP A 121 -9.45 24.54 -11.64
CA ASP A 121 -9.62 24.49 -10.17
C ASP A 121 -8.42 23.82 -9.45
N ALA A 122 -7.55 23.14 -10.20
CA ALA A 122 -6.35 22.49 -9.67
C ALA A 122 -5.09 23.38 -9.73
N ILE A 123 -5.20 24.68 -10.06
CA ILE A 123 -4.04 25.59 -10.17
C ILE A 123 -3.20 25.64 -8.88
N MET A 124 -3.84 25.57 -7.73
CA MET A 124 -3.19 25.54 -6.41
C MET A 124 -2.50 24.19 -6.11
N GLN A 125 -2.70 23.18 -6.95
CA GLN A 125 -2.12 21.85 -6.87
C GLN A 125 -1.10 21.61 -8.00
N CYS A 126 -0.65 22.68 -8.67
CA CYS A 126 0.35 22.59 -9.72
C CYS A 126 1.69 22.07 -9.18
N THR A 127 2.19 21.00 -9.79
CA THR A 127 3.50 20.39 -9.47
C THR A 127 4.59 20.77 -10.48
N CYS A 128 4.25 21.51 -11.54
CA CYS A 128 5.19 21.94 -12.56
C CYS A 128 6.19 22.95 -11.98
N GLY A 129 7.49 22.61 -12.03
CA GLY A 129 8.58 23.47 -11.52
C GLY A 129 9.05 23.16 -10.10
N GLN A 130 8.58 22.08 -9.49
CA GLN A 130 9.13 21.58 -8.23
C GLN A 130 10.60 21.14 -8.41
N PRO A 131 11.46 21.26 -7.36
CA PRO A 131 12.83 20.76 -7.40
C PRO A 131 12.88 19.25 -7.67
N PRO A 132 14.04 18.70 -8.07
CA PRO A 132 14.19 17.26 -8.30
C PRO A 132 13.69 16.45 -7.10
N CYS A 133 12.83 15.47 -7.34
CA CYS A 133 12.32 14.60 -6.29
C CYS A 133 13.45 13.81 -5.60
N ARG A 134 13.22 13.33 -4.38
CA ARG A 134 14.23 12.60 -3.60
C ARG A 134 14.76 11.36 -4.34
N ALA A 135 13.91 10.67 -5.09
CA ALA A 135 14.33 9.56 -5.94
C ALA A 135 15.37 9.98 -7.01
N CYS A 136 15.15 11.13 -7.67
CA CYS A 136 16.13 11.70 -8.61
C CYS A 136 17.39 12.20 -7.90
N ALA A 137 17.27 12.74 -6.68
CA ALA A 137 18.41 13.23 -5.91
C ALA A 137 19.35 12.09 -5.45
N ILE A 138 18.79 10.94 -5.08
CA ILE A 138 19.56 9.76 -4.64
C ILE A 138 20.14 8.99 -5.85
N GLY A 139 19.43 8.95 -6.98
CA GLY A 139 19.83 8.19 -8.17
C GLY A 139 20.89 8.84 -9.05
N GLY A 140 21.16 10.15 -8.90
CA GLY A 140 22.09 10.89 -9.74
C GLY A 140 21.52 11.21 -11.13
N THR A 141 21.00 12.44 -11.25
CA THR A 141 20.38 13.10 -12.42
C THR A 141 19.13 12.42 -13.03
N PRO A 142 18.07 13.21 -13.34
CA PRO A 142 16.76 12.72 -13.77
C PRO A 142 16.74 12.00 -15.12
#